data_AF-A0A954F049-F1
#
_entry.id   AF-A0A954F049-F1
#
_cell.length_a   1.000
_cell.length_b   1.000
_cell.length_c   1.000
_cell.angle_alpha   90.00
_cell.angle_beta   90.00
_cell.angle_gamma   90.00
#
_symmetry.space_group_name_H-M   'P 1'
#
loop_
_entity.id
_entity.type
_entity.pdbx_description
1 polymer ?
#
loop_
_entity_poly.entity_id
_entity_poly.type
_entity_poly.pdbx_seq_one_letter_code
_entity_poly.pdbx_strand_id
1 'polypeptide(L)'
;MNLKILLPTKVLLSSPVKKVVAEGENGAFCLLPRHVDFVSALVPGILSYRDPQGEEHFAAVAEGILVKSGEEVRISTRSAVLGTDLGTLRKTVAEEFLVLDDRERTARTAVARLEADFVRRFLQFEEHRNV
;
A
#
# COMPACT_ATOMS: atom_id res chain seq x y z
N MET A 1 -5.27 -6.68 -20.09
CA MET A 1 -5.26 -6.01 -18.78
C MET A 1 -3.93 -6.28 -18.10
N ASN A 2 -3.28 -5.25 -17.57
CA ASN A 2 -1.97 -5.31 -16.95
C ASN A 2 -2.06 -4.84 -15.49
N LEU A 3 -1.69 -5.69 -14.54
CA LEU A 3 -1.68 -5.38 -13.11
C LEU A 3 -0.30 -4.86 -12.71
N LYS A 4 -0.27 -3.69 -12.08
CA LYS A 4 0.92 -3.10 -11.48
C LYS A 4 0.70 -2.87 -9.99
N ILE A 5 1.59 -3.42 -9.17
CA ILE A 5 1.64 -3.14 -7.72
C ILE A 5 2.86 -2.26 -7.48
N LEU A 6 2.62 -1.06 -6.97
CA LEU A 6 3.59 0.02 -6.81
C LEU A 6 3.79 0.27 -5.33
N LEU A 7 5.04 0.14 -4.90
CA LEU A 7 5.52 0.58 -3.60
C LEU A 7 6.20 1.95 -3.75
N PRO A 8 6.37 2.73 -2.67
CA PRO A 8 7.03 4.03 -2.74
C PRO A 8 8.45 3.96 -3.31
N THR A 9 9.13 2.82 -3.14
CA THR A 9 10.53 2.63 -3.52
C THR A 9 10.74 1.82 -4.80
N LYS A 10 9.73 1.07 -5.27
CA LYS A 10 9.86 0.17 -6.43
C LYS A 10 8.52 -0.29 -7.00
N VAL A 11 8.55 -0.77 -8.24
CA VAL A 11 7.48 -1.58 -8.82
C VAL A 11 7.64 -3.00 -8.29
N LEU A 12 6.67 -3.49 -7.50
CA LEU A 12 6.71 -4.85 -6.93
C LEU A 12 6.28 -5.90 -7.96
N LEU A 13 5.27 -5.58 -8.76
CA LEU A 13 4.71 -6.46 -9.78
C LEU A 13 4.30 -5.63 -10.99
N SER A 14 4.54 -6.15 -12.19
CA SER A 14 3.96 -5.65 -13.44
C SER A 14 3.74 -6.84 -14.37
N SER A 15 2.50 -7.29 -14.50
CA SER A 15 2.21 -8.53 -15.22
C SER A 15 0.85 -8.49 -15.92
N PRO A 16 0.73 -9.12 -17.11
CA PRO A 16 -0.56 -9.31 -17.75
C PRO A 16 -1.42 -10.24 -16.89
N VAL A 17 -2.72 -9.93 -16.76
CA VAL A 17 -3.65 -10.71 -15.95
C VAL A 17 -5.03 -10.80 -16.62
N LYS A 18 -5.77 -11.85 -16.27
CA LYS A 18 -7.14 -12.11 -16.73
C LYS A 18 -8.21 -11.83 -15.67
N LYS A 19 -7.83 -11.72 -14.40
CA LYS A 19 -8.73 -11.47 -13.28
C LYS A 19 -7.96 -10.85 -12.13
N VAL A 20 -8.56 -9.91 -11.42
CA VAL A 20 -8.06 -9.37 -10.15
C VAL A 20 -9.21 -9.32 -9.16
N VAL A 21 -9.02 -9.87 -7.96
CA VAL A 21 -9.98 -9.82 -6.85
C VAL A 21 -9.30 -9.10 -5.70
N ALA A 22 -9.96 -8.07 -5.17
CA ALA A 22 -9.46 -7.27 -4.08
C ALA A 22 -10.61 -6.87 -3.15
N GLU A 23 -10.26 -6.33 -1.98
CA GLU A 23 -11.21 -5.85 -0.99
C GLU A 23 -11.00 -4.35 -0.76
N GLY A 24 -12.09 -3.60 -0.84
CA GLY A 24 -12.14 -2.19 -0.46
C GLY A 24 -13.02 -1.98 0.76
N GLU A 25 -13.21 -0.73 1.17
CA GLU A 25 -14.06 -0.38 2.32
C GLU A 25 -15.51 -0.87 2.18
N ASN A 26 -16.00 -0.96 0.94
CA ASN A 26 -17.36 -1.42 0.62
C ASN A 26 -17.45 -2.93 0.39
N GLY A 27 -16.39 -3.68 0.70
CA GLY A 27 -16.29 -5.12 0.54
C GLY A 27 -15.50 -5.58 -0.70
N ALA A 28 -15.63 -6.87 -1.00
CA ALA A 28 -14.87 -7.52 -2.06
C ALA A 28 -15.42 -7.21 -3.46
N PHE A 29 -14.50 -7.04 -4.42
CA PHE A 29 -14.83 -6.81 -5.83
C PHE A 29 -13.89 -7.57 -6.76
N CYS A 30 -14.36 -7.80 -7.99
CA CYS A 30 -13.61 -8.53 -9.02
C CYS A 30 -13.55 -7.71 -10.32
N LEU A 31 -12.34 -7.51 -10.82
CA LEU A 31 -12.05 -6.86 -12.08
C LEU A 31 -11.73 -7.91 -13.16
N LEU A 32 -12.46 -7.83 -14.27
CA LEU A 32 -12.21 -8.59 -15.48
C LEU A 32 -11.79 -7.65 -16.63
N PRO A 33 -11.19 -8.18 -17.71
CA PRO A 33 -10.90 -7.38 -18.89
C PRO A 33 -12.14 -6.64 -19.38
N ARG A 34 -11.98 -5.36 -19.73
CA ARG A 34 -13.07 -4.45 -20.14
C ARG A 34 -14.04 -4.04 -19.03
N HIS A 35 -13.70 -4.26 -17.76
CA HIS A 35 -14.38 -3.58 -16.66
C HIS A 35 -14.31 -2.05 -16.85
N VAL A 36 -15.35 -1.31 -16.45
CA VAL A 36 -15.35 0.16 -16.50
C VAL A 36 -14.20 0.73 -15.68
N ASP A 37 -13.77 1.95 -15.99
CA ASP A 37 -12.81 2.67 -15.16
C ASP A 37 -13.32 2.78 -13.72
N PHE A 38 -12.45 2.48 -12.77
CA PHE A 38 -12.83 2.23 -11.38
C PHE A 38 -11.72 2.64 -10.43
N VAL A 39 -12.09 3.22 -9.29
CA VAL A 39 -11.16 3.57 -8.22
C VAL A 39 -11.74 3.10 -6.89
N SER A 40 -10.87 2.52 -6.04
CA SER A 40 -11.26 2.13 -4.69
C SER A 40 -10.09 2.31 -3.73
N ALA A 41 -10.39 2.79 -2.53
CA ALA A 41 -9.52 2.57 -1.39
C ALA A 41 -9.52 1.07 -1.06
N LEU A 42 -8.34 0.50 -0.85
CA LEU A 42 -8.14 -0.88 -0.44
C LEU A 42 -7.96 -0.93 1.07
N VAL A 43 -8.59 -1.92 1.70
CA VAL A 43 -8.29 -2.30 3.09
C VAL A 43 -7.13 -3.29 3.12
N PRO A 44 -6.38 -3.39 4.23
CA PRO A 44 -5.35 -4.41 4.38
C PRO A 44 -5.92 -5.81 4.21
N GLY A 45 -5.34 -6.61 3.30
CA GLY A 45 -5.89 -7.91 2.97
C GLY A 45 -5.09 -8.67 1.92
N ILE A 46 -5.71 -9.75 1.42
CA ILE A 46 -5.14 -10.59 0.36
C ILE A 46 -5.88 -10.31 -0.94
N LEU A 47 -5.12 -9.89 -1.94
CA LEU A 47 -5.54 -9.79 -3.32
C LEU A 47 -5.22 -11.11 -4.04
N SER A 48 -6.13 -11.58 -4.89
CA SER A 48 -5.84 -12.68 -5.82
C SER A 48 -5.89 -12.19 -7.26
N TYR A 49 -5.04 -12.76 -8.11
CA TYR A 49 -5.04 -12.46 -9.53
C TYR A 49 -4.75 -13.71 -10.35
N ARG A 50 -5.30 -13.74 -11.56
CA ARG A 50 -5.10 -14.85 -12.49
C ARG A 50 -4.23 -14.42 -13.65
N ASP A 51 -3.18 -15.17 -13.92
CA ASP A 51 -2.28 -14.92 -15.03
C ASP A 51 -2.91 -15.34 -16.38
N PRO A 52 -2.23 -15.12 -17.53
CA PRO A 52 -2.73 -15.54 -18.83
C PRO A 52 -2.86 -17.05 -19.00
N GLN A 53 -2.10 -17.85 -18.27
CA GLN A 53 -2.10 -19.31 -18.28
C GLN A 53 -3.29 -19.88 -17.51
N GLY A 54 -3.85 -19.10 -16.59
CA GLY A 54 -5.00 -19.49 -15.76
C GLY A 54 -4.64 -19.78 -14.31
N GLU A 55 -3.35 -19.70 -13.95
CA GLU A 55 -2.87 -19.93 -12.59
C GLU A 55 -3.26 -18.77 -11.68
N GLU A 56 -3.64 -19.11 -10.45
CA GLU A 56 -4.04 -18.14 -9.43
C GLU A 56 -2.85 -17.80 -8.52
N HIS A 57 -2.62 -16.51 -8.36
CA HIS A 57 -1.52 -15.95 -7.59
C HIS A 57 -2.08 -15.01 -6.51
N PHE A 58 -1.32 -14.83 -5.44
CA PHE A 58 -1.75 -14.02 -4.31
C PHE A 58 -0.74 -12.92 -3.98
N ALA A 59 -1.27 -11.79 -3.51
CA ALA A 59 -0.48 -10.70 -2.97
C ALA A 59 -1.13 -10.19 -1.68
N ALA A 60 -0.35 -10.10 -0.63
CA ALA A 60 -0.72 -9.42 0.60
C ALA A 60 -0.48 -7.93 0.38
N VAL A 61 -1.51 -7.11 0.54
CA VAL A 61 -1.48 -5.67 0.30
C VAL A 61 -1.95 -4.97 1.56
N ALA A 62 -1.22 -3.95 2.01
CA ALA A 62 -1.67 -3.07 3.07
C ALA A 62 -2.78 -2.14 2.56
N GLU A 63 -3.11 -1.08 3.29
CA GLU A 63 -3.95 -0.02 2.75
C GLU A 63 -3.32 0.61 1.48
N GLY A 64 -4.17 1.09 0.57
CA GLY A 64 -3.71 1.68 -0.67
C GLY A 64 -4.85 2.12 -1.58
N ILE A 65 -4.50 2.63 -2.76
CA ILE A 65 -5.48 3.03 -3.78
C ILE A 65 -5.32 2.12 -5.00
N LEU A 66 -6.41 1.48 -5.39
CA LEU A 66 -6.54 0.79 -6.67
C LEU A 66 -7.16 1.73 -7.69
N VAL A 67 -6.54 1.85 -8.86
CA VAL A 67 -7.07 2.54 -10.03
C VAL A 67 -7.06 1.58 -11.21
N LYS A 68 -8.24 1.30 -11.75
CA LYS A 68 -8.40 0.64 -13.04
C LYS A 68 -8.74 1.71 -14.09
N SER A 69 -7.90 1.85 -15.11
CA SER A 69 -8.20 2.71 -16.27
C SER A 69 -7.77 2.06 -17.57
N GLY A 70 -8.68 1.98 -18.54
CA GLY A 70 -8.43 1.28 -19.81
C GLY A 70 -8.05 -0.18 -19.60
N GLU A 71 -6.82 -0.54 -19.97
CA GLU A 71 -6.26 -1.88 -19.72
C GLU A 71 -5.35 -1.98 -18.50
N GLU A 72 -5.09 -0.88 -17.78
CA GLU A 72 -4.22 -0.91 -16.61
C GLU A 72 -5.01 -1.01 -15.31
N VAL A 73 -4.51 -1.85 -14.40
CA VAL A 73 -4.89 -1.85 -12.99
C VAL A 73 -3.64 -1.51 -12.20
N ARG A 74 -3.64 -0.37 -11.52
CA ARG A 74 -2.54 0.11 -10.69
C ARG A 74 -2.96 0.10 -9.23
N ILE A 75 -2.13 -0.49 -8.39
CA ILE A 75 -2.30 -0.46 -6.94
C ILE A 75 -1.12 0.29 -6.37
N SER A 76 -1.39 1.44 -5.76
CA SER A 76 -0.39 2.21 -5.01
C SER A 76 -0.60 1.94 -3.54
N THR A 77 0.37 1.27 -2.93
CA THR A 77 0.31 0.86 -1.52
C THR A 77 1.68 1.08 -0.90
N ARG A 78 1.69 1.25 0.42
CA ARG A 78 2.93 1.44 1.15
C ARG A 78 3.76 0.16 1.22
N SER A 79 3.10 -0.97 1.43
CA SER A 79 3.73 -2.27 1.60
C SER A 79 2.87 -3.35 0.99
N ALA A 80 3.53 -4.28 0.30
CA ALA A 80 2.91 -5.45 -0.27
C ALA A 80 3.94 -6.56 -0.42
N VAL A 81 3.47 -7.80 -0.32
CA VAL A 81 4.27 -9.01 -0.43
C VAL A 81 3.59 -9.96 -1.40
N LEU A 82 4.33 -10.45 -2.38
CA LEU A 82 3.85 -11.52 -3.27
C LEU A 82 4.00 -12.85 -2.56
N GLY A 83 3.10 -13.79 -2.80
CA GLY A 83 3.37 -15.16 -2.37
C GLY A 83 2.56 -16.21 -3.09
N THR A 84 3.06 -17.42 -2.93
CA THR A 84 2.64 -18.62 -3.65
C THR A 84 1.70 -19.49 -2.81
N ASP A 85 1.64 -19.26 -1.49
CA ASP A 85 0.80 -19.99 -0.55
C ASP A 85 0.02 -19.02 0.37
N LEU A 86 -1.29 -19.24 0.47
CA LEU A 86 -2.21 -18.45 1.29
C LEU A 86 -1.91 -18.54 2.79
N GLY A 87 -1.42 -19.69 3.26
CA GLY A 87 -1.12 -19.92 4.68
C GLY A 87 0.01 -19.03 5.18
N THR A 88 1.08 -18.92 4.39
CA THR A 88 2.20 -18.02 4.68
C THR A 88 1.80 -16.55 4.56
N LEU A 89 1.04 -16.18 3.51
CA LEU A 89 0.58 -14.80 3.30
C LEU A 89 -0.26 -14.27 4.46
N ARG A 90 -1.19 -15.09 4.96
CA ARG A 90 -2.09 -14.68 6.04
C ARG A 90 -1.34 -14.38 7.33
N LYS A 91 -0.27 -15.13 7.63
CA LYS A 91 0.62 -14.82 8.75
C LYS A 91 1.36 -13.51 8.54
N THR A 92 1.94 -13.29 7.36
CA THR A 92 2.62 -12.04 7.01
C THR A 92 1.69 -10.82 7.12
N VAL A 93 0.44 -10.93 6.68
CA VAL A 93 -0.55 -9.85 6.83
C VAL A 93 -0.82 -9.54 8.30
N ALA A 94 -1.07 -10.56 9.13
CA ALA A 94 -1.40 -10.37 10.54
C ALA A 94 -0.22 -9.86 11.36
N GLU A 95 1.00 -10.34 11.09
CA GLU A 95 2.17 -10.05 11.91
C GLU A 95 2.93 -8.80 11.42
N GLU A 96 3.15 -8.64 10.12
CA GLU A 96 4.02 -7.58 9.62
C GLU A 96 3.29 -6.27 9.37
N PHE A 97 2.06 -6.29 8.85
CA PHE A 97 1.36 -5.03 8.52
C PHE A 97 0.83 -4.29 9.75
N LEU A 98 0.47 -5.01 10.83
CA LEU A 98 0.13 -4.35 12.11
C LEU A 98 1.38 -3.76 12.80
N VAL A 99 2.54 -4.42 12.71
CA VAL A 99 3.76 -3.98 13.40
C VAL A 99 4.48 -2.85 12.64
N LEU A 100 4.43 -2.84 11.31
CA LEU A 100 5.05 -1.78 10.50
C LEU A 100 4.38 -0.42 10.72
N ASP A 101 3.07 -0.39 10.93
CA ASP A 101 2.33 0.85 11.21
C ASP A 101 2.79 1.51 12.52
N ASP A 102 2.98 0.73 13.58
CA ASP A 102 3.34 1.26 14.91
C ASP A 102 4.79 1.79 14.99
N ARG A 103 5.74 1.06 14.40
CA ARG A 103 7.14 1.51 14.33
C ARG A 103 7.28 2.80 13.54
N GLU A 104 6.55 2.90 12.45
CA GLU A 104 6.59 4.09 11.63
C GLU A 104 5.93 5.28 12.32
N ARG A 105 4.77 5.07 12.96
CA ARG A 105 4.11 6.10 13.76
C ARG A 105 5.04 6.65 14.83
N THR A 106 5.83 5.77 15.46
CA THR A 106 6.85 6.15 16.43
C THR A 106 7.96 7.01 15.79
N ALA A 107 8.50 6.59 14.65
CA ALA A 107 9.55 7.33 13.94
C ALA A 107 9.08 8.72 13.48
N ARG A 108 7.88 8.82 12.89
CA ARG A 108 7.26 10.10 12.49
C ARG A 108 7.04 11.02 13.69
N THR A 109 6.56 10.46 14.80
CA THR A 109 6.36 11.23 16.04
C THR A 109 7.69 11.77 16.58
N ALA A 110 8.77 10.99 16.50
CA ALA A 110 10.09 11.45 16.92
C ALA A 110 10.60 12.61 16.04
N VAL A 111 10.43 12.53 14.71
CA VAL A 111 10.81 13.61 13.79
C VAL A 111 10.01 14.88 14.06
N ALA A 112 8.68 14.79 14.19
CA ALA A 112 7.84 15.95 14.48
C ALA A 112 8.20 16.63 15.81
N ARG A 113 8.62 15.85 16.83
CA ARG A 113 9.13 16.40 18.10
C ARG A 113 10.44 17.15 17.91
N LEU A 114 11.38 16.60 17.13
CA LEU A 114 12.65 17.27 16.82
C LEU A 114 12.43 18.59 16.06
N GLU A 115 11.51 18.61 15.10
CA GLU A 115 11.14 19.82 14.36
C GLU A 115 10.54 20.89 15.27
N ALA A 116 9.60 20.51 16.15
CA ALA A 116 8.98 21.42 17.11
C ALA A 116 10.01 21.99 18.12
N ASP A 117 10.91 21.14 18.63
CA ASP A 117 11.97 21.56 19.55
C ASP A 117 12.99 22.48 18.86
N PHE A 118 13.30 22.24 17.59
CA PHE A 118 14.17 23.11 16.81
C PHE A 118 13.58 24.50 16.65
N VAL A 119 12.31 24.61 16.22
CA VAL A 119 11.62 25.91 16.10
C VAL A 119 11.59 26.65 17.43
N ARG A 120 11.27 25.95 18.53
CA ARG A 120 11.21 26.55 19.87
C ARG A 120 12.56 27.09 20.31
N ARG A 121 13.65 26.35 20.11
CA ARG A 121 15.01 26.81 20.44
C ARG A 121 15.44 27.97 19.56
N PHE A 122 15.11 27.94 18.28
CA PHE A 122 15.46 29.03 17.35
C PHE A 122 14.83 30.36 17.76
N LEU A 123 13.53 30.36 18.11
CA LEU A 123 12.84 31.56 18.61
C LEU A 123 13.47 32.10 19.91
N GLN A 124 13.86 31.21 20.83
CA GLN A 124 14.55 31.61 22.06
C GLN A 124 15.91 32.27 21.78
N PHE A 125 16.64 31.81 20.76
CA PHE A 125 17.91 32.43 20.36
C PHE A 125 17.74 33.82 19.74
N GLU A 126 16.64 34.08 19.02
CA GLU A 126 16.37 35.42 18.48
C GLU A 126 15.95 36.43 19.56
N GLU A 127 15.21 36.00 20.59
CA GLU A 127 14.87 36.87 21.73
C GLU A 127 16.09 37.32 22.53
N HIS A 128 17.12 36.47 22.66
CA HIS A 128 18.35 36.80 23.38
C HIS A 128 19.32 37.68 22.57
N ARG A 129 19.09 37.88 21.26
CA ARG A 129 19.95 38.69 20.39
C ARG A 129 19.52 40.16 20.29
N ASN A 130 18.42 40.54 20.94
CA ASN A 130 17.85 41.89 20.97
C ASN A 130 17.98 42.59 22.34
N VAL A 131 18.95 42.17 23.17
CA VAL A 131 19.31 42.83 24.44
C VAL A 131 20.76 43.30 24.39
#